data_AF-A0AA42IG12-F1
#
_entry.id   AF-A0AA42IG12-F1
#
_cell.length_a   1.000
_cell.length_b   1.000
_cell.length_c   1.000
_cell.angle_alpha   90.00
_cell.angle_beta   90.00
_cell.angle_gamma   90.00
#
_symmetry.space_group_name_H-M   'P 1'
#
loop_
_entity.id
_entity.type
_entity.pdbx_description
1 polymer ?
#
loop_
_entity_poly.entity_id
_entity_poly.type
_entity_poly.pdbx_seq_one_letter_code
_entity_poly.pdbx_strand_id
1 'polypeptide(L)'
;MSTVDFSQLLPPSLIAELSYEAIFTKRKESFISLYDASEQQAVRELLQRESEPVVKLLQENAYLEMLYQAKCNADARSLLLAYAEKSDLDHLALTEYGLTRLVVTPANNTVIPPIDTVYESDERLRERCLLSFDGMNTAGSANAYRYFALSA
;
A
#
# COMPACT_ATOMS: atom_id res chain seq x y z
N MET A 1 4.00 26.77 8.29
CA MET A 1 4.51 25.56 7.62
C MET A 1 4.45 24.41 8.60
N SER A 2 3.52 23.47 8.40
CA SER A 2 3.73 22.07 8.74
C SER A 2 2.65 21.23 8.04
N THR A 3 2.62 21.27 6.71
CA THR A 3 2.05 20.15 5.95
C THR A 3 2.97 18.97 6.26
N VAL A 4 2.48 17.96 6.97
CA VAL A 4 3.27 16.78 7.34
C VAL A 4 3.86 16.18 6.06
N ASP A 5 5.18 16.11 5.99
CA ASP A 5 5.88 15.52 4.85
C ASP A 5 6.02 14.02 5.09
N PHE A 6 5.17 13.25 4.43
CA PHE A 6 5.16 11.79 4.54
C PHE A 6 6.45 11.13 4.01
N SER A 7 7.24 11.83 3.19
CA SER A 7 8.51 11.29 2.67
C SER A 7 9.59 11.15 3.74
N GLN A 8 9.44 11.85 4.87
CA GLN A 8 10.37 11.81 6.00
C GLN A 8 10.06 10.69 6.99
N LEU A 9 8.93 9.99 6.84
CA LEU A 9 8.57 8.88 7.71
C LEU A 9 9.26 7.60 7.27
N LEU A 10 9.87 6.90 8.23
CA LEU A 10 10.33 5.54 7.99
C LEU A 10 9.12 4.66 7.63
N PRO A 11 9.28 3.73 6.68
CA PRO A 11 8.21 2.80 6.34
C PRO A 11 7.80 1.99 7.59
N PRO A 12 6.50 1.74 7.78
CA PRO A 12 6.02 0.98 8.93
C PRO A 12 6.56 -0.45 8.90
N SER A 13 6.79 -1.03 10.07
CA SER A 13 7.23 -2.43 10.23
C SER A 13 6.24 -3.45 9.66
N LEU A 14 4.99 -3.03 9.43
CA LEU A 14 3.96 -3.84 8.79
C LEU A 14 4.28 -4.16 7.32
N ILE A 15 5.03 -3.29 6.63
CA ILE A 15 5.40 -3.48 5.23
C ILE A 15 6.76 -4.19 5.20
N ALA A 16 6.73 -5.46 4.78
CA ALA A 16 7.94 -6.26 4.69
C ALA A 16 8.70 -6.00 3.39
N GLU A 17 10.03 -6.04 3.44
CA GLU A 17 10.85 -6.08 2.22
C GLU A 17 10.70 -7.44 1.53
N LEU A 18 10.40 -7.42 0.23
CA LEU A 18 10.19 -8.62 -0.56
C LEU A 18 11.53 -9.14 -1.07
N SER A 19 11.90 -10.35 -0.64
CA SER A 19 13.08 -11.05 -1.15
C SER A 19 12.75 -12.48 -1.51
N TYR A 20 12.73 -12.76 -2.82
CA TYR A 20 12.50 -14.10 -3.34
C TYR A 20 13.54 -15.10 -2.80
N GLU A 21 14.82 -14.74 -2.82
CA GLU A 21 15.90 -15.62 -2.37
C GLU A 21 15.81 -15.96 -0.88
N ALA A 22 15.38 -14.99 -0.05
CA ALA A 22 15.15 -15.23 1.36
C ALA A 22 13.98 -16.21 1.59
N ILE A 23 12.87 -16.02 0.88
CA ILE A 23 11.69 -16.91 0.95
C ILE A 23 12.07 -18.32 0.44
N PHE A 24 12.77 -18.42 -0.68
CA PHE A 24 13.19 -19.67 -1.28
C PHE A 24 14.12 -20.46 -0.35
N THR A 25 15.11 -19.78 0.24
CA THR A 25 16.03 -20.40 1.22
C THR A 25 15.27 -20.88 2.45
N LYS A 26 14.37 -20.05 3.01
CA LYS A 26 13.52 -20.42 4.14
C LYS A 26 12.67 -21.66 3.83
N ARG A 27 12.09 -21.75 2.64
CA ARG A 27 11.30 -22.90 2.21
C ARG A 27 12.13 -24.15 2.01
N LYS A 28 13.33 -24.04 1.43
CA LYS A 28 14.26 -25.17 1.33
C LYS A 28 14.59 -25.75 2.71
N GLU A 29 14.97 -24.90 3.66
CA GLU A 29 15.28 -25.36 5.02
C GLU A 29 14.04 -25.92 5.73
N SER A 30 12.85 -25.32 5.51
CA SER A 30 11.59 -25.87 6.03
C SER A 30 11.30 -27.26 5.46
N PHE A 31 11.53 -27.48 4.17
CA PHE A 31 11.38 -28.80 3.54
C PHE A 31 12.40 -29.81 4.07
N ILE A 32 13.66 -29.41 4.24
CA ILE A 32 14.71 -30.26 4.83
C ILE A 32 14.36 -30.66 6.27
N SER A 33 13.78 -29.74 7.05
CA SER A 33 13.41 -30.00 8.46
C SER A 33 12.34 -31.08 8.65
N LEU A 34 11.63 -31.48 7.59
CA LEU A 34 10.65 -32.56 7.61
C LEU A 34 11.30 -33.95 7.61
N TYR A 35 12.59 -34.05 7.27
CA TYR A 35 13.34 -35.30 7.26
C TYR A 35 14.06 -35.55 8.59
N ASP A 36 14.33 -36.82 8.88
CA ASP A 36 15.13 -37.23 10.04
C ASP A 36 16.56 -36.66 9.95
N ALA A 37 17.15 -36.35 11.11
CA ALA A 37 18.45 -35.68 11.19
C ALA A 37 19.59 -36.39 10.42
N SER A 38 19.52 -37.72 10.28
CA SER A 38 20.48 -38.51 9.52
C SER A 38 20.39 -38.29 8.00
N GLU A 39 19.22 -37.91 7.48
CA GLU A 39 18.95 -37.76 6.05
C GLU A 39 19.04 -36.30 5.58
N GLN A 40 18.93 -35.34 6.50
CA GLN A 40 18.90 -33.90 6.20
C GLN A 40 20.10 -33.44 5.35
N GLN A 41 21.31 -33.94 5.64
CA GLN A 41 22.51 -33.55 4.89
C GLN A 41 22.45 -34.04 3.44
N ALA A 42 22.01 -35.28 3.21
CA ALA A 42 21.86 -35.85 1.87
C ALA A 42 20.79 -35.09 1.06
N VAL A 43 19.66 -34.74 1.70
CA VAL A 43 18.59 -33.96 1.06
C VAL A 43 19.07 -32.54 0.73
N ARG A 44 19.86 -31.91 1.60
CA ARG A 44 20.43 -30.58 1.35
C ARG A 44 21.33 -30.57 0.10
N GLU A 45 22.16 -31.58 -0.06
CA GLU A 45 23.02 -31.74 -1.25
C GLU A 45 22.20 -32.00 -2.52
N LEU A 46 21.12 -32.80 -2.43
CA LEU A 46 20.21 -33.03 -3.54
C LEU A 46 19.54 -31.72 -4.02
N LEU A 47 19.02 -30.91 -3.09
CA LEU A 47 18.30 -29.67 -3.38
C LEU A 47 19.19 -28.51 -3.86
N GLN A 48 20.52 -28.68 -3.86
CA GLN A 48 21.42 -27.78 -4.56
C GLN A 48 21.41 -28.00 -6.07
N ARG A 49 20.97 -29.17 -6.55
CA ARG A 49 20.90 -29.49 -7.98
C ARG A 49 19.64 -28.91 -8.58
N GLU A 50 19.77 -28.00 -9.54
CA GLU A 50 18.62 -27.40 -10.22
C GLU A 50 17.80 -28.40 -11.07
N SER A 51 18.40 -29.54 -11.43
CA SER A 51 17.73 -30.62 -12.15
C SER A 51 16.67 -31.33 -11.33
N GLU A 52 16.70 -31.18 -10.00
CA GLU A 52 15.78 -31.88 -9.13
C GLU A 52 14.37 -31.27 -9.23
N PRO A 53 13.33 -32.05 -9.58
CA PRO A 53 11.98 -31.51 -9.81
C PRO A 53 11.40 -30.81 -8.58
N VAL A 54 11.76 -31.27 -7.38
CA VAL A 54 11.35 -30.64 -6.11
C VAL A 54 11.85 -29.20 -6.02
N VAL A 55 13.03 -28.89 -6.57
CA VAL A 55 13.56 -27.52 -6.58
C VAL A 55 12.65 -26.61 -7.40
N LYS A 56 12.12 -27.06 -8.55
CA LYS A 56 11.16 -26.28 -9.35
C LYS A 56 9.84 -26.06 -8.63
N LEU A 57 9.34 -27.06 -7.90
CA LEU A 57 8.15 -26.90 -7.08
C LEU A 57 8.37 -25.87 -5.96
N LEU A 58 9.53 -25.90 -5.29
CA LEU A 58 9.88 -24.92 -4.26
C LEU A 58 10.04 -23.50 -4.83
N GLN A 59 10.54 -23.36 -6.06
CA GLN A 59 10.64 -22.07 -6.76
C GLN A 59 9.25 -21.49 -7.06
N GLU A 60 8.35 -22.30 -7.62
CA GLU A 60 6.96 -21.91 -7.88
C GLU A 60 6.24 -21.50 -6.58
N ASN A 61 6.44 -22.26 -5.51
CA ASN A 61 5.80 -21.94 -4.24
C ASN A 61 6.37 -20.69 -3.56
N ALA A 62 7.69 -20.46 -3.65
CA ALA A 62 8.32 -19.23 -3.18
C ALA A 62 7.82 -18.00 -3.95
N TYR A 63 7.58 -18.15 -5.26
CA TYR A 63 6.99 -17.10 -6.07
C TYR A 63 5.54 -16.77 -5.66
N LEU A 64 4.71 -17.79 -5.43
CA LEU A 64 3.34 -17.60 -4.94
C LEU A 64 3.31 -16.89 -3.58
N GLU A 65 4.20 -17.28 -2.66
CA GLU A 65 4.31 -16.60 -1.36
C GLU A 65 4.77 -15.15 -1.52
N MET A 66 5.74 -14.87 -2.39
CA MET A 66 6.17 -13.51 -2.67
C MET A 66 5.01 -12.64 -3.20
N LEU A 67 4.19 -13.17 -4.12
CA LEU A 67 3.00 -12.48 -4.61
C LEU A 67 1.99 -12.23 -3.49
N TYR A 68 1.79 -13.21 -2.60
CA TYR A 68 0.91 -13.05 -1.46
C TYR A 68 1.41 -11.97 -0.49
N GLN A 69 2.72 -11.97 -0.17
CA GLN A 69 3.33 -10.92 0.66
C GLN A 69 3.22 -9.54 0.00
N ALA A 70 3.40 -9.46 -1.33
CA ALA A 70 3.24 -8.21 -2.07
C ALA A 70 1.79 -7.71 -2.01
N LYS A 71 0.81 -8.61 -2.12
CA LYS A 71 -0.59 -8.29 -1.91
C LYS A 71 -0.84 -7.78 -0.49
N CYS A 72 -0.38 -8.47 0.54
CA CYS A 72 -0.53 -8.02 1.92
C CYS A 72 0.11 -6.65 2.17
N ASN A 73 1.27 -6.37 1.57
CA ASN A 73 1.92 -5.08 1.63
C ASN A 73 1.09 -3.97 0.96
N ALA A 74 0.47 -4.27 -0.19
CA ALA A 74 -0.43 -3.33 -0.87
C ALA A 74 -1.69 -3.07 -0.02
N ASP A 75 -2.31 -4.13 0.50
CA ASP A 75 -3.48 -4.05 1.38
C ASP A 75 -3.16 -3.28 2.68
N ALA A 76 -1.94 -3.37 3.21
CA ALA A 76 -1.50 -2.59 4.36
C ALA A 76 -1.28 -1.10 4.01
N ARG A 77 -0.75 -0.81 2.82
CA ARG A 77 -0.54 0.57 2.34
C ARG A 77 -1.85 1.31 2.10
N SER A 78 -2.87 0.63 1.59
CA SER A 78 -4.18 1.25 1.31
C SER A 78 -4.91 1.75 2.57
N LEU A 79 -4.56 1.21 3.75
CA LEU A 79 -5.12 1.65 5.03
C LEU A 79 -4.42 2.88 5.63
N LEU A 80 -3.29 3.30 5.08
CA LEU A 80 -2.48 4.38 5.61
C LEU A 80 -2.67 5.65 4.77
N LEU A 81 -3.07 6.77 5.38
CA LEU A 81 -3.28 8.04 4.68
C LEU A 81 -2.09 8.45 3.79
N ALA A 82 -0.87 8.16 4.24
CA ALA A 82 0.37 8.46 3.54
C ALA A 82 0.51 7.74 2.18
N TYR A 83 -0.06 6.53 2.06
CA TYR A 83 0.12 5.63 0.93
C TYR A 83 -1.17 5.28 0.19
N ALA A 84 -2.33 5.50 0.79
CA ALA A 84 -3.62 5.22 0.19
C ALA A 84 -3.85 6.08 -1.05
N GLU A 85 -4.39 5.49 -2.12
CA GLU A 85 -4.65 6.14 -3.40
C GLU A 85 -6.08 5.83 -3.87
N LYS A 86 -6.61 6.67 -4.75
CA LYS A 86 -7.91 6.48 -5.44
C LYS A 86 -9.04 6.13 -4.47
N SER A 87 -9.75 5.03 -4.71
CA SER A 87 -10.90 4.59 -3.91
C SER A 87 -10.56 4.30 -2.45
N ASP A 88 -9.35 3.81 -2.18
CA ASP A 88 -8.94 3.51 -0.81
C ASP A 88 -8.77 4.80 0.00
N LEU A 89 -8.19 5.82 -0.65
CA LEU A 89 -8.12 7.16 -0.08
C LEU A 89 -9.51 7.79 0.09
N ASP A 90 -10.43 7.57 -0.85
CA ASP A 90 -11.81 8.07 -0.74
C ASP A 90 -12.56 7.46 0.44
N HIS A 91 -12.41 6.15 0.64
CA HIS A 91 -13.00 5.45 1.78
C HIS A 91 -12.39 5.97 3.09
N LEU A 92 -11.07 6.08 3.17
CA LEU A 92 -10.37 6.59 4.34
C LEU A 92 -10.77 8.05 4.66
N ALA A 93 -10.84 8.90 3.64
CA ALA A 93 -11.25 10.30 3.76
C ALA A 93 -12.68 10.41 4.33
N LEU A 94 -13.58 9.55 3.88
CA LEU A 94 -14.96 9.55 4.34
C LEU A 94 -15.11 8.99 5.75
N THR A 95 -14.49 7.84 6.07
CA THR A 95 -14.70 7.17 7.35
C THR A 95 -13.98 7.85 8.50
N GLU A 96 -12.74 8.30 8.29
CA GLU A 96 -11.90 8.88 9.35
C GLU A 96 -12.06 10.40 9.46
N TYR A 97 -12.27 11.08 8.34
CA TYR A 97 -12.29 12.55 8.29
C TYR A 97 -13.64 13.15 7.93
N GLY A 98 -14.64 12.33 7.54
CA GLY A 98 -15.94 12.81 7.10
C GLY A 98 -15.90 13.62 5.80
N LEU A 99 -14.85 13.45 4.98
CA LEU A 99 -14.63 14.20 3.75
C LEU A 99 -15.02 13.37 2.53
N THR A 100 -15.50 14.06 1.50
CA THR A 100 -15.73 13.47 0.18
C THR A 100 -14.87 14.17 -0.86
N ARG A 101 -14.53 13.43 -1.93
CA ARG A 101 -13.77 13.95 -3.06
C ARG A 101 -14.57 15.03 -3.78
N LEU A 102 -13.98 16.22 -3.93
CA LEU A 102 -14.63 17.33 -4.61
C LEU A 102 -14.63 17.14 -6.13
N VAL A 103 -15.70 17.60 -6.76
CA VAL A 103 -15.82 17.71 -8.21
C VAL A 103 -15.24 19.05 -8.64
N VAL A 104 -14.18 19.02 -9.44
CA VAL A 104 -13.51 20.22 -9.98
C VAL A 104 -14.23 20.70 -11.25
N THR A 105 -14.62 19.77 -12.12
CA THR A 105 -15.39 20.08 -13.33
C THR A 105 -16.52 19.07 -13.47
N PRO A 106 -17.79 19.49 -13.44
CA PRO A 106 -18.91 18.58 -13.61
C PRO A 106 -18.91 18.01 -15.03
N ALA A 107 -19.42 16.78 -15.18
CA ALA A 107 -19.61 16.20 -16.50
C ALA A 107 -20.46 17.11 -17.40
N ASN A 108 -20.06 17.22 -18.66
CA ASN A 108 -20.81 17.94 -19.67
C ASN A 108 -21.22 16.99 -20.81
N ASN A 109 -22.48 16.55 -20.76
CA ASN A 109 -23.09 15.66 -21.75
C ASN A 109 -23.67 16.40 -22.95
N THR A 110 -23.57 17.73 -23.02
CA THR A 110 -24.13 18.53 -24.12
C THR A 110 -23.18 18.64 -25.32
N VAL A 111 -21.91 18.32 -25.13
CA VAL A 111 -20.86 18.34 -26.16
C VAL A 111 -20.57 16.91 -26.67
N ILE A 112 -20.14 16.79 -27.92
CA ILE A 112 -19.77 15.52 -28.56
C ILE A 112 -18.28 15.56 -28.93
N PRO A 113 -17.42 14.69 -28.33
CA PRO A 113 -17.74 13.68 -27.33
C PRO A 113 -18.08 14.28 -25.94
N PRO A 114 -18.87 13.57 -25.10
CA PRO A 114 -19.14 13.99 -23.73
C PRO A 114 -17.85 14.19 -22.92
N ILE A 115 -17.85 15.19 -22.04
CA ILE A 115 -16.74 15.45 -21.12
C ILE A 115 -17.08 14.81 -19.78
N ASP A 116 -16.22 13.91 -19.30
CA ASP A 116 -16.37 13.25 -18.01
C ASP A 116 -16.13 14.21 -16.83
N THR A 117 -16.66 13.85 -15.67
CA THR A 117 -16.41 14.59 -14.42
C THR A 117 -14.93 14.55 -14.06
N VAL A 118 -14.34 15.72 -13.84
CA VAL A 118 -12.98 15.84 -13.30
C VAL A 118 -13.09 16.03 -11.79
N TYR A 119 -12.51 15.08 -11.05
CA TYR A 119 -12.40 15.13 -9.60
C TYR A 119 -11.09 15.77 -9.15
N GLU A 120 -11.02 16.19 -7.88
CA GLU A 120 -9.74 16.62 -7.29
C GLU A 120 -8.71 15.48 -7.23
N SER A 121 -7.43 15.84 -7.17
CA SER A 121 -6.33 14.87 -7.08
C SER A 121 -6.20 14.25 -5.68
N ASP A 122 -5.51 13.11 -5.60
CA ASP A 122 -5.25 12.41 -4.34
C ASP A 122 -4.41 13.25 -3.37
N GLU A 123 -3.46 14.05 -3.89
CA GLU A 123 -2.65 14.94 -3.07
C GLU A 123 -3.51 16.03 -2.41
N ARG A 124 -4.45 16.61 -3.16
CA ARG A 124 -5.35 17.65 -2.64
C ARG A 124 -6.32 17.08 -1.61
N LEU A 125 -6.90 15.91 -1.87
CA LEU A 125 -7.76 15.22 -0.91
C LEU A 125 -6.99 14.89 0.38
N ARG A 126 -5.77 14.36 0.26
CA ARG A 126 -4.90 14.06 1.40
C ARG A 126 -4.54 15.31 2.21
N GLU A 127 -4.25 16.43 1.55
CA GLU A 127 -4.00 17.71 2.20
C GLU A 127 -5.22 18.18 3.01
N ARG A 128 -6.42 18.06 2.44
CA ARG A 128 -7.67 18.38 3.15
C ARG A 128 -7.92 17.46 4.35
N CYS A 129 -7.64 16.16 4.22
CA CYS A 129 -7.69 15.23 5.36
C CYS A 129 -6.78 15.68 6.50
N LEU A 130 -5.53 16.05 6.21
CA LEU A 130 -4.59 16.53 7.23
C LEU A 130 -5.06 17.83 7.91
N LEU A 131 -5.59 18.77 7.12
CA LEU A 131 -6.04 20.07 7.62
C LEU A 131 -7.43 20.02 8.28
N SER A 132 -8.17 18.91 8.16
CA SER A 132 -9.54 18.80 8.67
C SER A 132 -9.62 19.03 10.19
N PHE A 133 -8.66 18.50 10.95
CA PHE A 133 -8.57 18.73 12.40
C PHE A 133 -8.28 20.19 12.74
N ASP A 134 -7.44 20.86 11.95
CA ASP A 134 -7.20 22.30 12.11
C ASP A 134 -8.45 23.12 11.78
N GLY A 135 -9.28 22.66 10.83
CA GLY A 135 -10.56 23.25 10.48
C GLY A 135 -11.62 23.18 11.59
N MET A 136 -11.50 22.24 12.52
CA MET A 136 -12.38 22.18 13.71
C MET A 136 -12.10 23.32 14.71
N ASN A 137 -10.98 24.04 14.56
CA ASN A 137 -10.63 25.14 15.44
C ASN A 137 -11.44 26.40 15.14
N THR A 138 -12.21 26.87 16.12
CA THR A 138 -13.03 28.11 16.03
C THR A 138 -12.22 29.40 16.25
N ALA A 139 -10.96 29.32 16.69
CA ALA A 139 -10.13 30.49 17.03
C ALA A 139 -9.36 31.11 15.84
N GLY A 140 -9.61 30.65 14.60
CA GLY A 140 -9.06 31.27 13.39
C GLY A 140 -7.55 31.07 13.22
N SER A 141 -7.07 29.82 13.28
CA SER A 141 -5.67 29.51 12.95
C SER A 141 -5.40 29.67 11.44
N ALA A 142 -4.15 29.94 11.07
CA ALA A 142 -3.76 30.04 9.65
C ALA A 142 -4.11 28.76 8.85
N ASN A 143 -3.98 27.58 9.48
CA ASN A 143 -4.32 26.31 8.85
C ASN A 143 -5.85 26.12 8.70
N ALA A 144 -6.66 26.62 9.65
CA ALA A 144 -8.12 26.62 9.51
C ALA A 144 -8.56 27.44 8.28
N TYR A 145 -8.01 28.64 8.10
CA TYR A 145 -8.30 29.45 6.90
C TYR A 145 -7.90 28.74 5.61
N ARG A 146 -6.76 28.03 5.60
CA ARG A 146 -6.33 27.22 4.45
C ARG A 146 -7.29 26.06 4.18
N TYR A 147 -7.72 25.34 5.21
CA TYR A 147 -8.71 24.26 5.07
C TYR A 147 -9.99 24.75 4.41
N PHE A 148 -10.56 25.86 4.92
CA PHE A 148 -11.78 26.43 4.36
C PHE A 148 -11.57 26.94 2.94
N ALA A 149 -10.43 27.56 2.63
CA ALA A 149 -10.12 27.99 1.26
C ALA A 149 -9.93 26.83 0.27
N LEU A 150 -9.45 25.68 0.74
CA LEU A 150 -9.27 24.47 -0.09
C LEU A 150 -10.56 23.67 -0.28
N SER A 151 -11.50 23.79 0.67
CA SER A 151 -12.77 23.07 0.69
C SER A 151 -13.98 23.90 0.24
N ALA A 152 -13.75 25.17 -0.11
CA ALA A 152 -14.77 26.08 -0.65
C ALA A 152 -15.06 25.84 -2.14
#